data_AF-A0A7Y1SNI9-F1
#
_entry.id   AF-A0A7Y1SNI9-F1
#
_cell.length_a   1.000
_cell.length_b   1.000
_cell.length_c   1.000
_cell.angle_alpha   90.00
_cell.angle_beta   90.00
_cell.angle_gamma   90.00
#
_symmetry.space_group_name_H-M   'P 1'
#
loop_
_entity.id
_entity.type
_entity.pdbx_description
1 polymer ?
#
loop_
_entity_poly.entity_id
_entity_poly.type
_entity_poly.pdbx_seq_one_letter_code
_entity_poly.pdbx_strand_id
1 'polypeptide(L)'
;MGRTLILVYGIVAYGIGVAGLVCIILALAKFVPFGYWGDDNAVGNPILWNLSLVMIWGFIHSIMARPSFKARITEVIPEPIERSTYVLVAGLTSICLIGFWKNTPGHVWHFEVALAVYILWAIFVFGWVFLLASTFAINHFDLFGLRQVYMNYKSQYRPPVNFVKRAMYRYIRHPIQTGVLIGVWATPSMSMTQIALSLGFTIYIFIGLWFEERDLIAEHGVSYLEYKQEAGKVFPKFSK
;
A
#
# COMPACT_ATOMS: atom_id res chain seq x y z
N MET A 1 28.43 2.58 7.69
CA MET A 1 27.64 1.35 7.87
C MET A 1 28.17 0.29 6.90
N GLY A 2 28.43 -0.94 7.36
CA GLY A 2 28.97 -2.00 6.48
C GLY A 2 27.95 -2.49 5.45
N ARG A 3 28.41 -2.91 4.26
CA ARG A 3 27.54 -3.38 3.16
C ARG A 3 26.66 -4.57 3.54
N THR A 4 27.17 -5.51 4.34
CA THR A 4 26.39 -6.64 4.86
C THR A 4 25.27 -6.17 5.79
N LEU A 5 25.53 -5.18 6.63
CA LEU A 5 24.53 -4.61 7.53
C LEU A 5 23.42 -3.89 6.74
N ILE A 6 23.77 -3.19 5.67
CA ILE A 6 22.81 -2.57 4.73
C ILE A 6 21.90 -3.63 4.09
N LEU A 7 22.47 -4.75 3.64
CA LEU A 7 21.71 -5.86 3.08
C LEU A 7 20.74 -6.48 4.10
N VAL A 8 21.23 -6.81 5.30
CA VAL A 8 20.41 -7.36 6.38
C VAL A 8 19.29 -6.41 6.77
N TYR A 9 19.59 -5.12 6.90
CA TYR A 9 18.59 -4.08 7.17
C TYR A 9 17.48 -4.09 6.11
N GLY A 10 17.83 -4.12 4.82
CA GLY A 10 16.84 -4.15 3.75
C GLY A 10 15.94 -5.40 3.77
N ILE A 11 16.49 -6.57 4.10
CA ILE A 11 15.73 -7.82 4.23
C ILE A 11 14.76 -7.76 5.41
N VAL A 12 15.22 -7.26 6.57
CA VAL A 12 14.36 -7.09 7.76
C VAL A 12 13.26 -6.07 7.48
N ALA A 13 13.60 -4.94 6.87
CA ALA A 13 12.66 -3.91 6.47
C ALA A 13 11.58 -4.45 5.52
N TYR A 14 11.98 -5.27 4.54
CA TYR A 14 11.05 -5.96 3.66
C TYR A 14 10.09 -6.86 4.43
N GLY A 15 10.61 -7.70 5.33
CA GLY A 15 9.78 -8.58 6.17
C GLY A 15 8.76 -7.82 6.99
N ILE A 16 9.14 -6.70 7.61
CA ILE A 16 8.25 -5.85 8.39
C ILE A 16 7.22 -5.13 7.50
N GLY A 17 7.65 -4.64 6.33
CA GLY A 17 6.75 -4.04 5.34
C GLY A 17 5.65 -5.02 4.88
N VAL A 18 6.04 -6.26 4.55
CA VAL A 18 5.11 -7.33 4.19
C VAL A 18 4.20 -7.68 5.37
N ALA A 19 4.75 -7.80 6.58
CA ALA A 19 3.97 -8.09 7.79
C ALA A 19 2.90 -7.00 8.05
N GLY A 20 3.21 -5.72 7.81
CA GLY A 20 2.23 -4.64 7.94
C GLY A 20 1.07 -4.74 6.95
N LEU A 21 1.35 -5.05 5.68
CA LEU A 21 0.30 -5.30 4.69
C LEU A 21 -0.53 -6.53 5.06
N VAL A 22 0.12 -7.64 5.43
CA VAL A 22 -0.56 -8.88 5.84
C VAL A 22 -1.42 -8.64 7.09
N CYS A 23 -0.98 -7.82 8.04
CA CYS A 23 -1.76 -7.45 9.22
C CYS A 23 -3.11 -6.80 8.82
N ILE A 24 -3.10 -5.88 7.86
CA ILE A 24 -4.33 -5.27 7.32
C ILE A 24 -5.23 -6.34 6.67
N ILE A 25 -4.66 -7.21 5.84
CA ILE A 25 -5.41 -8.28 5.15
C ILE A 25 -6.06 -9.21 6.16
N LEU A 26 -5.30 -9.68 7.16
CA LEU A 26 -5.79 -10.59 8.19
C LEU A 26 -6.83 -9.92 9.09
N ALA A 27 -6.70 -8.62 9.37
CA ALA A 27 -7.70 -7.88 10.12
C ALA A 27 -9.02 -7.76 9.36
N LEU A 28 -8.96 -7.40 8.08
CA LEU A 28 -10.14 -7.38 7.20
C LEU A 28 -10.76 -8.77 7.03
N ALA A 29 -9.91 -9.81 6.99
CA ALA A 29 -10.32 -11.19 6.92
C ALA A 29 -10.81 -11.79 8.26
N LYS A 30 -10.78 -10.99 9.35
CA LYS A 30 -11.16 -11.38 10.72
C LYS A 30 -10.30 -12.48 11.36
N PHE A 31 -9.09 -12.73 10.84
CA PHE A 31 -8.10 -13.60 11.48
C PHE A 31 -7.31 -12.88 12.59
N VAL A 32 -7.23 -11.56 12.53
CA VAL A 32 -6.63 -10.70 13.55
C VAL A 32 -7.67 -9.69 14.01
N PRO A 33 -7.88 -9.46 15.31
CA PRO A 33 -8.83 -8.43 15.76
C PRO A 33 -8.28 -7.03 15.48
N PHE A 34 -9.16 -6.08 15.20
CA PHE A 34 -8.79 -4.66 15.25
C PHE A 34 -8.57 -4.24 16.71
N GLY A 35 -7.58 -3.39 16.95
CA GLY A 35 -7.39 -2.79 18.27
C GLY A 35 -6.69 -3.67 19.30
N TYR A 36 -5.87 -4.64 18.89
CA TYR A 36 -5.20 -5.56 19.83
C TYR A 36 -4.20 -4.91 20.80
N TRP A 37 -3.87 -3.63 20.62
CA TRP A 37 -3.13 -2.80 21.58
C TRP A 37 -3.96 -1.64 22.15
N GLY A 38 -5.19 -1.46 21.68
CA GLY A 38 -6.10 -0.42 22.14
C GLY A 38 -6.83 -0.81 23.42
N ASP A 39 -7.18 0.20 24.22
CA ASP A 39 -8.12 0.05 25.32
C ASP A 39 -9.52 0.51 24.85
N ASP A 40 -10.45 -0.43 24.73
CA ASP A 40 -11.83 -0.16 24.35
C ASP A 40 -12.56 0.72 25.38
N ASN A 41 -12.04 0.84 26.62
CA ASN A 41 -12.58 1.72 27.66
C ASN A 41 -12.05 3.16 27.59
N ALA A 42 -11.07 3.44 26.72
CA ALA A 42 -10.50 4.77 26.60
C ALA A 42 -11.54 5.76 26.08
N VAL A 43 -11.85 6.79 26.88
CA VAL A 43 -12.79 7.86 26.57
C VAL A 43 -12.40 8.57 25.26
N GLY A 44 -13.32 8.64 24.30
CA GLY A 44 -13.14 9.38 23.04
C GLY A 44 -13.95 8.80 21.88
N ASN A 45 -14.28 9.64 20.90
CA ASN A 45 -15.04 9.20 19.73
C ASN A 45 -14.19 8.24 18.85
N PRO A 46 -14.62 6.98 18.65
CA PRO A 46 -13.83 5.97 17.94
C PRO A 46 -13.61 6.32 16.46
N ILE A 47 -14.57 7.00 15.83
CA ILE A 47 -14.47 7.41 14.42
C ILE A 47 -13.39 8.49 14.27
N LEU A 48 -13.41 9.53 15.11
CA LEU A 48 -12.40 10.59 15.07
C LEU A 48 -10.99 10.05 15.34
N TRP A 49 -10.87 9.10 16.28
CA TRP A 49 -9.62 8.42 16.55
C TRP A 49 -9.11 7.65 15.33
N ASN A 50 -9.95 6.82 14.72
CA ASN A 50 -9.58 6.04 13.53
C ASN A 50 -9.21 6.93 12.34
N LEU A 51 -9.96 8.04 12.12
CA LEU A 51 -9.61 9.03 11.11
C LEU A 51 -8.24 9.67 11.38
N SER A 52 -7.91 9.98 12.64
CA SER A 52 -6.60 10.50 13.01
C SER A 52 -5.47 9.51 12.72
N LEU A 53 -5.69 8.21 12.98
CA LEU A 53 -4.72 7.18 12.66
C LEU A 53 -4.50 7.06 11.15
N VAL A 54 -5.57 7.08 10.33
CA VAL A 54 -5.44 7.09 8.86
C VAL A 54 -4.70 8.34 8.38
N MET A 55 -4.99 9.51 8.96
CA MET A 55 -4.31 10.76 8.60
C MET A 55 -2.82 10.69 8.94
N ILE A 56 -2.44 10.23 10.13
CA ILE A 56 -1.04 10.09 10.54
C ILE A 56 -0.33 9.08 9.64
N TRP A 57 -0.93 7.90 9.44
CA TRP A 57 -0.40 6.85 8.57
C TRP A 57 -0.19 7.38 7.15
N GLY A 58 -1.21 8.01 6.55
CA GLY A 58 -1.15 8.54 5.19
C GLY A 58 -0.19 9.72 5.05
N PHE A 59 -0.10 10.59 6.06
CA PHE A 59 0.84 11.70 6.11
C PHE A 59 2.29 11.22 6.12
N ILE A 60 2.62 10.26 6.98
CA ILE A 60 3.96 9.64 7.04
C ILE A 60 4.32 9.04 5.67
N HIS A 61 3.43 8.22 5.09
CA HIS A 61 3.65 7.62 3.77
C HIS A 61 3.84 8.68 2.68
N SER A 62 2.99 9.70 2.66
CA SER A 62 3.03 10.74 1.64
C SER A 62 4.29 11.59 1.71
N ILE A 63 4.73 11.97 2.91
CA ILE A 63 5.95 12.76 3.10
C ILE A 63 7.17 11.96 2.67
N MET A 64 7.29 10.72 3.13
CA MET A 64 8.46 9.91 2.81
C MET A 64 8.56 9.59 1.31
N ALA A 65 7.43 9.62 0.59
CA ALA A 65 7.43 9.46 -0.86
C ALA A 65 7.97 10.70 -1.62
N ARG A 66 8.00 11.90 -1.01
CA ARG A 66 8.36 13.14 -1.70
C ARG A 66 9.85 13.24 -2.02
N PRO A 67 10.22 13.73 -3.23
CA PRO A 67 11.63 13.92 -3.60
C PRO A 67 12.43 14.76 -2.60
N SER A 68 11.83 15.81 -2.05
CA SER A 68 12.47 16.68 -1.05
C SER A 68 12.78 15.97 0.27
N PHE A 69 11.89 15.08 0.72
CA PHE A 69 12.15 14.27 1.91
C PHE A 69 13.25 13.25 1.64
N LYS A 70 13.21 12.58 0.46
CA LYS A 70 14.22 11.61 0.06
C LYS A 70 15.62 12.23 0.03
N ALA A 71 15.77 13.42 -0.56
CA ALA A 71 17.04 14.13 -0.57
C ALA A 71 17.58 14.40 0.85
N ARG A 72 16.73 14.91 1.74
CA ARG A 72 17.11 15.21 3.14
C ARG A 72 17.43 13.96 3.95
N ILE A 73 16.62 12.90 3.85
CA ILE A 73 16.84 11.70 4.66
C ILE A 73 18.16 11.01 4.25
N THR A 74 18.54 11.06 2.96
CA THR A 74 19.81 10.51 2.47
C THR A 74 21.06 11.27 2.91
N GLU A 75 20.91 12.46 3.52
CA GLU A 75 22.02 13.14 4.21
C GLU A 75 22.32 12.48 5.57
N VAL A 76 21.35 11.74 6.14
CA VAL A 76 21.43 11.10 7.46
C VAL A 76 21.67 9.59 7.35
N ILE A 77 20.97 8.93 6.43
CA ILE A 77 21.08 7.47 6.19
C ILE A 77 21.75 7.18 4.84
N PRO A 78 22.45 6.03 4.70
CA PRO A 78 22.97 5.62 3.40
C PRO A 78 21.87 5.54 2.34
N GLU A 79 22.11 6.14 1.17
CA GLU A 79 21.18 6.10 0.02
C GLU A 79 20.61 4.69 -0.28
N PRO A 80 21.38 3.59 -0.24
CA PRO A 80 20.85 2.27 -0.55
C PRO A 80 19.72 1.80 0.36
N ILE A 81 19.61 2.35 1.58
CA ILE A 81 18.58 1.99 2.54
C ILE A 81 17.41 2.99 2.57
N GLU A 82 17.40 4.06 1.76
CA GLU A 82 16.28 5.02 1.71
C GLU A 82 14.96 4.29 1.48
N ARG A 83 14.88 3.52 0.39
CA ARG A 83 13.65 2.82 0.03
C ARG A 83 13.26 1.74 1.04
N SER A 84 14.24 1.00 1.57
CA SER A 84 13.97 0.02 2.63
C SER A 84 13.47 0.70 3.91
N THR A 85 13.98 1.89 4.24
CA THR A 85 13.52 2.66 5.40
C THR A 85 12.07 3.10 5.23
N TYR A 86 11.70 3.56 4.03
CA TYR A 86 10.31 3.82 3.67
C TYR A 86 9.43 2.58 3.93
N VAL A 87 9.84 1.41 3.45
CA VAL A 87 9.09 0.15 3.60
C VAL A 87 8.97 -0.28 5.06
N LEU A 88 10.05 -0.14 5.84
CA LEU A 88 10.05 -0.42 7.27
C LEU A 88 9.02 0.44 8.00
N VAL A 89 9.08 1.76 7.80
CA VAL A 89 8.17 2.71 8.45
C VAL A 89 6.72 2.48 7.98
N ALA A 90 6.51 2.21 6.69
CA ALA A 90 5.21 1.85 6.15
C ALA A 90 4.63 0.59 6.83
N GLY A 91 5.45 -0.44 7.01
CA GLY A 91 5.08 -1.67 7.71
C GLY A 91 4.70 -1.41 9.18
N LEU A 92 5.60 -0.77 9.93
CA LEU A 92 5.38 -0.46 11.34
C LEU A 92 4.14 0.40 11.56
N THR A 93 3.97 1.47 10.78
CA THR A 93 2.80 2.35 10.89
C THR A 93 1.51 1.63 10.48
N SER A 94 1.56 0.67 9.56
CA SER A 94 0.39 -0.18 9.22
C SER A 94 0.03 -1.15 10.34
N ILE A 95 1.02 -1.74 11.02
CA ILE A 95 0.80 -2.58 12.21
C ILE A 95 0.17 -1.72 13.32
N CYS A 96 0.75 -0.56 13.62
CA CYS A 96 0.21 0.38 14.60
C CYS A 96 -1.20 0.87 14.25
N LEU A 97 -1.47 1.14 12.97
CA LEU A 97 -2.78 1.54 12.48
C LEU A 97 -3.85 0.51 12.88
N ILE A 98 -3.59 -0.78 12.65
CA ILE A 98 -4.53 -1.86 13.02
C ILE A 98 -4.53 -2.11 14.54
N GLY A 99 -3.35 -2.09 15.18
CA GLY A 99 -3.19 -2.37 16.60
C GLY A 99 -3.85 -1.35 17.51
N PHE A 100 -3.87 -0.06 17.13
CA PHE A 100 -4.53 1.01 17.88
C PHE A 100 -5.92 1.38 17.33
N TRP A 101 -6.43 0.64 16.35
CA TRP A 101 -7.74 0.89 15.76
C TRP A 101 -8.86 0.67 16.77
N LYS A 102 -9.83 1.58 16.86
CA LYS A 102 -10.99 1.42 17.76
C LYS A 102 -12.14 0.72 17.07
N ASN A 103 -12.74 -0.24 17.78
CA ASN A 103 -13.94 -0.91 17.32
C ASN A 103 -15.15 0.04 17.38
N THR A 104 -16.00 0.00 16.35
CA THR A 104 -17.25 0.76 16.30
C THR A 104 -18.40 -0.23 16.15
N PRO A 105 -19.40 -0.21 17.06
CA PRO A 105 -20.54 -1.12 16.98
C PRO A 105 -21.33 -0.98 15.67
N GLY A 106 -21.89 -2.09 15.21
CA GLY A 106 -22.82 -2.11 14.08
C GLY A 106 -22.21 -2.64 12.77
N HIS A 107 -23.11 -2.93 11.84
CA HIS A 107 -22.79 -3.45 10.51
C HIS A 107 -23.43 -2.57 9.44
N VAL A 108 -22.69 -2.38 8.35
CA VAL A 108 -23.21 -1.77 7.13
C VAL A 108 -23.88 -2.84 6.28
N TRP A 109 -23.22 -4.00 6.15
CA TRP A 109 -23.83 -5.20 5.58
C TRP A 109 -23.27 -6.48 6.21
N HIS A 110 -24.09 -7.52 6.12
CA HIS A 110 -23.74 -8.88 6.50
C HIS A 110 -24.49 -9.84 5.57
N PHE A 111 -23.75 -10.58 4.74
CA PHE A 111 -24.33 -11.57 3.83
C PHE A 111 -24.33 -12.95 4.49
N GLU A 112 -25.49 -13.60 4.53
CA GLU A 112 -25.66 -14.95 5.07
C GLU A 112 -25.74 -16.03 3.98
N VAL A 113 -26.13 -15.64 2.76
CA VAL A 113 -26.25 -16.56 1.63
C VAL A 113 -24.86 -17.09 1.24
N ALA A 114 -24.64 -18.40 1.41
CA ALA A 114 -23.34 -19.04 1.23
C ALA A 114 -22.68 -18.70 -0.12
N LEU A 115 -23.44 -18.72 -1.22
CA LEU A 115 -22.92 -18.37 -2.54
C LEU A 115 -22.38 -16.93 -2.60
N ALA A 116 -23.11 -15.96 -2.03
CA ALA A 116 -22.68 -14.57 -1.98
C ALA A 116 -21.41 -14.40 -1.13
N VAL A 117 -21.34 -15.11 0.01
CA VAL A 117 -20.16 -15.13 0.87
C VAL A 117 -18.93 -15.66 0.13
N TYR A 118 -19.07 -16.80 -0.58
CA TYR A 118 -17.96 -17.38 -1.35
C TYR A 118 -17.51 -16.47 -2.50
N ILE A 119 -18.44 -15.85 -3.22
CA ILE A 119 -18.12 -14.89 -4.29
C ILE A 119 -17.33 -13.70 -3.72
N LEU A 120 -17.79 -13.11 -2.61
CA LEU A 120 -17.12 -11.97 -1.99
C LEU A 120 -15.71 -12.34 -1.51
N TRP A 121 -15.53 -13.49 -0.86
CA TRP A 121 -14.19 -13.97 -0.51
C TRP A 121 -13.30 -14.24 -1.72
N ALA A 122 -13.84 -14.78 -2.81
CA ALA A 122 -13.08 -14.97 -4.05
C ALA A 122 -12.60 -13.63 -4.62
N ILE A 123 -13.47 -12.60 -4.62
CA ILE A 123 -13.11 -11.24 -5.05
C ILE A 123 -12.10 -10.61 -4.09
N PHE A 124 -12.25 -10.80 -2.78
CA PHE A 124 -11.30 -10.34 -1.76
C PHE A 124 -9.89 -10.90 -2.02
N VAL A 125 -9.77 -12.22 -2.14
CA VAL A 125 -8.50 -12.90 -2.42
C VAL A 125 -7.94 -12.44 -3.77
N PHE A 126 -8.79 -12.34 -4.80
CA PHE A 126 -8.40 -11.82 -6.10
C PHE A 126 -7.79 -10.41 -6.00
N GLY A 127 -8.38 -9.49 -5.23
CA GLY A 127 -7.84 -8.15 -5.04
C GLY A 127 -6.41 -8.13 -4.51
N TRP A 128 -6.13 -8.91 -3.46
CA TRP A 128 -4.80 -8.99 -2.86
C TRP A 128 -3.78 -9.72 -3.73
N VAL A 129 -4.20 -10.79 -4.43
CA VAL A 129 -3.34 -11.47 -5.42
C VAL A 129 -3.04 -10.56 -6.61
N PHE A 130 -4.03 -9.80 -7.08
CA PHE A 130 -3.90 -8.84 -8.17
C PHE A 130 -2.92 -7.72 -7.79
N LEU A 131 -3.02 -7.19 -6.56
CA LEU A 131 -2.05 -6.26 -5.99
C LEU A 131 -0.64 -6.86 -6.03
N LEU A 132 -0.46 -8.05 -5.46
CA LEU A 132 0.86 -8.69 -5.36
C LEU A 132 1.45 -8.91 -6.75
N ALA A 133 0.70 -9.50 -7.68
CA ALA A 133 1.14 -9.71 -9.06
C ALA A 133 1.53 -8.38 -9.74
N SER A 134 0.80 -7.29 -9.46
CA SER A 134 1.09 -5.96 -10.01
C SER A 134 2.43 -5.40 -9.54
N THR A 135 2.83 -5.67 -8.30
CA THR A 135 4.17 -5.27 -7.83
C THR A 135 5.30 -5.96 -8.60
N PHE A 136 5.14 -7.23 -8.98
CA PHE A 136 6.14 -7.94 -9.78
C PHE A 136 6.24 -7.40 -11.21
N ALA A 137 5.14 -6.89 -11.78
CA ALA A 137 5.15 -6.31 -13.12
C ALA A 137 6.09 -5.10 -13.24
N ILE A 138 6.25 -4.31 -12.15
CA ILE A 138 7.08 -3.09 -12.07
C ILE A 138 8.37 -3.26 -11.27
N ASN A 139 8.85 -4.51 -11.11
CA ASN A 139 10.03 -4.85 -10.30
C ASN A 139 9.79 -4.73 -8.78
N HIS A 140 9.14 -5.75 -8.22
CA HIS A 140 8.83 -5.87 -6.78
C HIS A 140 10.05 -5.60 -5.89
N PHE A 141 11.21 -6.14 -6.24
CA PHE A 141 12.42 -5.98 -5.43
C PHE A 141 12.92 -4.53 -5.39
N ASP A 142 12.73 -3.77 -6.47
CA ASP A 142 13.05 -2.34 -6.49
C ASP A 142 12.00 -1.53 -5.72
N LEU A 143 10.71 -1.85 -5.92
CA LEU A 143 9.60 -1.24 -5.21
C LEU A 143 9.75 -1.38 -3.68
N PHE A 144 10.35 -2.46 -3.20
CA PHE A 144 10.53 -2.73 -1.77
C PHE A 144 11.95 -2.44 -1.23
N GLY A 145 12.85 -1.85 -2.02
CA GLY A 145 14.19 -1.47 -1.54
C GLY A 145 15.24 -2.59 -1.58
N LEU A 146 14.84 -3.83 -1.90
CA LEU A 146 15.72 -5.00 -1.89
C LEU A 146 16.79 -4.94 -2.99
N ARG A 147 16.43 -4.44 -4.18
CA ARG A 147 17.39 -4.28 -5.27
C ARG A 147 18.46 -3.25 -4.92
N GLN A 148 18.09 -2.17 -4.23
CA GLN A 148 18.96 -1.07 -3.84
C GLN A 148 20.05 -1.54 -2.88
N VAL A 149 19.67 -2.29 -1.84
CA VAL A 149 20.62 -2.86 -0.88
C VAL A 149 21.46 -3.99 -1.48
N TYR A 150 20.88 -4.81 -2.37
CA TYR A 150 21.60 -5.92 -3.01
C TYR A 150 22.69 -5.42 -3.96
N MET A 151 22.38 -4.42 -4.80
CA MET A 151 23.37 -3.82 -5.70
C MET A 151 24.50 -3.13 -4.92
N ASN A 152 24.17 -2.48 -3.80
CA ASN A 152 25.19 -1.91 -2.91
C ASN A 152 26.10 -2.99 -2.30
N TYR A 153 25.52 -4.11 -1.85
CA TYR A 153 26.28 -5.25 -1.36
C TYR A 153 27.24 -5.82 -2.42
N LYS A 154 26.77 -5.92 -3.66
CA LYS A 154 27.59 -6.37 -4.81
C LYS A 154 28.54 -5.31 -5.36
N SER A 155 28.50 -4.08 -4.87
CA SER A 155 29.27 -2.94 -5.43
C SER A 155 28.98 -2.70 -6.91
N GLN A 156 27.74 -2.94 -7.34
CA GLN A 156 27.35 -2.84 -8.74
C GLN A 156 26.54 -1.55 -8.98
N TYR A 157 26.67 -1.03 -10.20
CA TYR A 157 25.83 0.06 -10.67
C TYR A 157 24.35 -0.36 -10.66
N ARG A 158 23.48 0.55 -10.22
CA ARG A 158 22.03 0.34 -10.18
C ARG A 158 21.39 1.11 -11.34
N PRO A 159 21.03 0.45 -12.45
CA PRO A 159 20.33 1.15 -13.53
C PRO A 159 18.92 1.59 -13.09
N PRO A 160 18.38 2.68 -13.67
CA PRO A 160 17.02 3.11 -13.40
C PRO A 160 16.00 2.04 -13.84
N VAL A 161 14.82 2.06 -13.21
CA VAL A 161 13.71 1.19 -13.61
C VAL A 161 12.94 1.87 -14.74
N ASN A 162 12.70 1.14 -15.83
CA ASN A 162 11.95 1.66 -16.96
C ASN A 162 10.46 1.73 -16.66
N PHE A 163 9.79 2.70 -17.27
CA PHE A 163 8.33 2.80 -17.27
C PHE A 163 7.68 1.55 -17.88
N VAL A 164 6.62 1.02 -17.25
CA VAL A 164 6.02 -0.28 -17.58
C VAL A 164 4.60 -0.13 -18.08
N LYS A 165 4.31 -0.65 -19.29
CA LYS A 165 2.96 -0.69 -19.91
C LYS A 165 2.49 -2.12 -20.27
N ARG A 166 2.98 -3.15 -19.58
CA ARG A 166 2.68 -4.58 -19.87
C ARG A 166 1.81 -5.23 -18.80
N ALA A 167 1.26 -6.41 -19.10
CA ALA A 167 0.40 -7.16 -18.18
C ALA A 167 -0.78 -6.30 -17.69
N MET A 168 -1.02 -6.22 -16.38
CA MET A 168 -2.10 -5.41 -15.79
C MET A 168 -1.96 -3.91 -16.13
N TYR A 169 -0.71 -3.43 -16.23
CA TYR A 169 -0.41 -2.05 -16.62
C TYR A 169 -0.79 -1.75 -18.07
N ARG A 170 -1.12 -2.73 -18.91
CA ARG A 170 -1.68 -2.45 -20.25
C ARG A 170 -3.08 -1.82 -20.17
N TYR A 171 -3.86 -2.19 -19.15
CA TYR A 171 -5.28 -1.85 -19.06
C TYR A 171 -5.59 -0.85 -17.95
N ILE A 172 -4.78 -0.87 -16.88
CA ILE A 172 -4.98 -0.09 -15.65
C ILE A 172 -3.66 0.59 -15.29
N ARG A 173 -3.67 1.91 -15.06
CA ARG A 173 -2.46 2.69 -14.74
C ARG A 173 -1.99 2.48 -13.31
N HIS A 174 -2.92 2.18 -12.39
CA HIS A 174 -2.66 2.01 -10.96
C HIS A 174 -3.16 0.67 -10.42
N PRO A 175 -2.68 -0.47 -10.95
CA PRO A 175 -3.25 -1.78 -10.65
C PRO A 175 -2.95 -2.27 -9.23
N ILE A 176 -1.86 -1.79 -8.59
CA ILE A 176 -1.58 -2.04 -7.16
C ILE A 176 -2.72 -1.47 -6.32
N GLN A 177 -3.07 -0.20 -6.54
CA GLN A 177 -4.13 0.51 -5.85
C GLN A 177 -5.51 -0.09 -6.17
N THR A 178 -5.75 -0.52 -7.41
CA THR A 178 -6.96 -1.30 -7.76
C THR A 178 -7.08 -2.56 -6.92
N GLY A 179 -6.01 -3.33 -6.75
CA GLY A 179 -6.02 -4.52 -5.91
C GLY A 179 -6.35 -4.20 -4.44
N VAL A 180 -5.78 -3.12 -3.88
CA VAL A 180 -6.15 -2.64 -2.53
C VAL A 180 -7.64 -2.31 -2.47
N LEU A 181 -8.15 -1.51 -3.42
CA LEU A 181 -9.55 -1.09 -3.44
C LEU A 181 -10.51 -2.30 -3.50
N ILE A 182 -10.19 -3.31 -4.31
CA ILE A 182 -10.96 -4.55 -4.32
C ILE A 182 -10.90 -5.23 -2.94
N GLY A 183 -9.69 -5.41 -2.39
CA GLY A 183 -9.47 -6.12 -1.13
C GLY A 183 -10.13 -5.47 0.09
N VAL A 184 -10.14 -4.14 0.19
CA VAL A 184 -10.75 -3.45 1.34
C VAL A 184 -12.28 -3.35 1.26
N TRP A 185 -12.88 -3.52 0.08
CA TRP A 185 -14.32 -3.43 -0.11
C TRP A 185 -15.02 -4.79 -0.21
N ALA A 186 -14.35 -5.81 -0.75
CA ALA A 186 -14.94 -7.11 -1.03
C ALA A 186 -15.07 -8.05 0.19
N THR A 187 -15.49 -7.55 1.35
CA THR A 187 -15.71 -8.39 2.53
C THR A 187 -17.17 -8.86 2.62
N PRO A 188 -17.47 -10.10 3.04
CA PRO A 188 -18.85 -10.59 3.17
C PRO A 188 -19.61 -9.96 4.35
N SER A 189 -18.88 -9.36 5.28
CA SER A 189 -19.45 -8.67 6.44
C SER A 189 -18.61 -7.44 6.70
N MET A 190 -19.21 -6.27 6.45
CA MET A 190 -18.60 -4.96 6.67
C MET A 190 -19.16 -4.35 7.93
N SER A 191 -18.36 -4.33 8.98
CA SER A 191 -18.65 -3.61 10.22
C SER A 191 -18.43 -2.10 10.07
N MET A 192 -18.98 -1.32 11.01
CA MET A 192 -18.64 0.10 11.14
C MET A 192 -17.14 0.30 11.41
N THR A 193 -16.48 -0.64 12.10
CA THR A 193 -15.02 -0.67 12.27
C THR A 193 -14.27 -0.75 10.93
N GLN A 194 -14.70 -1.65 10.04
CA GLN A 194 -14.02 -1.89 8.76
C GLN A 194 -14.31 -0.81 7.72
N ILE A 195 -15.56 -0.31 7.62
CA ILE A 195 -15.91 0.68 6.60
C ILE A 195 -15.12 1.98 6.77
N ALA A 196 -14.84 2.39 8.01
CA ALA A 196 -14.00 3.56 8.28
C ALA A 196 -12.59 3.39 7.68
N LEU A 197 -12.00 2.19 7.78
CA LEU A 197 -10.71 1.87 7.17
C LEU A 197 -10.83 1.90 5.64
N SER A 198 -11.84 1.23 5.08
CA SER A 198 -12.04 1.14 3.62
C SER A 198 -12.25 2.52 2.99
N LEU A 199 -13.04 3.40 3.62
CA LEU A 199 -13.24 4.78 3.19
C LEU A 199 -11.96 5.60 3.32
N GLY A 200 -11.27 5.51 4.47
CA GLY A 200 -10.01 6.20 4.72
C GLY A 200 -8.94 5.85 3.68
N PHE A 201 -8.77 4.55 3.39
CA PHE A 201 -7.85 4.06 2.36
C PHE A 201 -8.26 4.50 0.97
N THR A 202 -9.56 4.47 0.65
CA THR A 202 -10.06 4.94 -0.65
C THR A 202 -9.72 6.41 -0.86
N ILE A 203 -10.05 7.27 0.10
CA ILE A 203 -9.74 8.72 0.03
C ILE A 203 -8.23 8.93 -0.11
N TYR A 204 -7.44 8.29 0.75
CA TYR A 204 -5.99 8.38 0.70
C TYR A 204 -5.41 7.95 -0.65
N ILE A 205 -5.87 6.82 -1.19
CA ILE A 205 -5.47 6.32 -2.50
C ILE A 205 -5.75 7.36 -3.57
N PHE A 206 -6.96 7.92 -3.65
CA PHE A 206 -7.29 8.89 -4.70
C PHE A 206 -6.52 10.19 -4.58
N ILE A 207 -6.22 10.65 -3.36
CA ILE A 207 -5.29 11.78 -3.11
C ILE A 207 -3.89 11.43 -3.62
N GLY A 208 -3.35 10.27 -3.23
CA GLY A 208 -2.04 9.79 -3.66
C GLY A 208 -1.94 9.69 -5.19
N LEU A 209 -2.93 9.07 -5.83
CA LEU A 209 -3.00 8.92 -7.29
C LEU A 209 -3.07 10.27 -8.02
N TRP A 210 -3.67 11.30 -7.41
CA TRP A 210 -3.68 12.63 -8.01
C TRP A 210 -2.27 13.22 -8.06
N PHE A 211 -1.51 13.11 -6.97
CA PHE A 211 -0.12 13.55 -6.92
C PHE A 211 0.78 12.69 -7.82
N GLU A 212 0.64 11.37 -7.75
CA GLU A 212 1.41 10.42 -8.54
C GLU A 212 1.24 10.66 -10.04
N GLU A 213 0.02 10.92 -10.53
CA GLU A 213 -0.18 11.26 -11.93
C GLU A 213 0.47 12.58 -12.34
N ARG A 214 0.52 13.57 -11.45
CA ARG A 214 1.22 14.84 -11.73
C ARG A 214 2.72 14.63 -11.83
N ASP A 215 3.27 13.83 -10.93
CA ASP A 215 4.70 13.50 -10.91
C ASP A 215 5.08 12.67 -12.15
N LEU A 216 4.26 11.70 -12.55
CA LEU A 216 4.46 10.90 -13.76
C LEU A 216 4.36 11.74 -15.05
N ILE A 217 3.47 12.73 -15.11
CA ILE A 217 3.41 13.68 -16.23
C ILE A 217 4.69 14.53 -16.28
N ALA A 218 5.17 15.00 -15.13
CA ALA A 218 6.40 15.79 -15.06
C ALA A 218 7.65 14.97 -15.46
N GLU A 219 7.69 13.69 -15.11
CA GLU A 219 8.84 12.79 -15.39
C GLU A 219 8.83 12.24 -16.82
N HIS A 220 7.68 11.84 -17.35
CA HIS A 220 7.57 11.11 -18.61
C HIS A 220 6.88 11.90 -19.74
N GLY A 221 6.31 13.05 -19.44
CA GLY A 221 5.76 13.98 -20.44
C GLY A 221 4.70 13.34 -21.34
N VAL A 222 4.89 13.49 -22.65
CA VAL A 222 3.96 13.02 -23.70
C VAL A 222 3.70 11.51 -23.60
N SER A 223 4.72 10.71 -23.31
CA SER A 223 4.58 9.25 -23.23
C SER A 223 3.58 8.80 -22.16
N TYR A 224 3.49 9.53 -21.04
CA TYR A 224 2.48 9.27 -20.01
C TYR A 224 1.10 9.79 -20.43
N LEU A 225 1.02 10.94 -21.10
CA LEU A 225 -0.25 11.47 -21.60
C LEU A 225 -0.91 10.53 -22.61
N GLU A 226 -0.13 9.94 -23.52
CA GLU A 226 -0.60 8.89 -24.43
C GLU A 226 -1.09 7.66 -23.67
N TYR A 227 -0.32 7.22 -22.68
CA TYR A 227 -0.72 6.08 -21.84
C TYR A 227 -2.03 6.33 -21.07
N LYS A 228 -2.33 7.57 -20.67
CA LYS A 228 -3.63 7.94 -20.08
C LYS A 228 -4.81 7.71 -21.03
N GLN A 229 -4.56 7.75 -22.33
CA GLN A 229 -5.57 7.45 -23.35
C GLN A 229 -5.71 5.95 -23.60
N GLU A 230 -4.65 5.17 -23.41
CA GLU A 230 -4.63 3.72 -23.60
C GLU A 230 -5.24 2.96 -22.41
N ALA A 231 -4.92 3.38 -21.18
CA ALA A 231 -5.25 2.65 -19.95
C ALA A 231 -6.12 3.48 -18.98
N GLY A 232 -7.06 2.81 -18.31
CA GLY A 232 -7.93 3.42 -17.31
C GLY A 232 -7.19 3.66 -16.00
N LYS A 233 -7.73 4.51 -15.12
CA LYS A 233 -7.04 4.89 -13.88
C LYS A 233 -6.95 3.72 -12.90
N VAL A 234 -8.09 3.27 -12.40
CA VAL A 234 -8.25 2.12 -11.48
C VAL A 234 -9.17 1.04 -12.03
N PHE A 235 -9.95 1.36 -13.07
CA PHE A 235 -10.75 0.40 -13.82
C PHE A 235 -10.08 0.12 -15.17
N PRO A 236 -10.20 -1.10 -15.71
CA PRO A 236 -9.59 -1.44 -16.98
C PRO A 236 -10.21 -0.62 -18.11
N LYS A 237 -9.34 -0.09 -18.97
CA LYS A 237 -9.74 0.40 -20.29
C LYS A 237 -9.28 -0.62 -21.32
N PHE A 238 -10.23 -1.09 -22.13
CA PHE A 238 -9.93 -1.88 -23.31
C PHE A 238 -10.01 -0.91 -24.48
N SER A 239 -8.88 -0.34 -24.89
CA SER A 239 -8.86 0.37 -26.17
C SER A 239 -9.11 -0.64 -27.29
N LYS A 240 -9.83 -0.22 -28.33
CA LYS A 240 -9.81 -0.91 -29.62
C LYS A 240 -8.43 -0.78 -30.25
#